data_AF-A0A822FLV4-F1
#
_entry.id   AF-A0A822FLV4-F1
#
_cell.length_a   1.000
_cell.length_b   1.000
_cell.length_c   1.000
_cell.angle_alpha   90.00
_cell.angle_beta   90.00
_cell.angle_gamma   90.00
#
_symmetry.space_group_name_H-M   'P 1'
#
loop_
_entity.id
_entity.type
_entity.pdbx_description
1 polymer ?
#
loop_
_entity_poly.entity_id
_entity_poly.type
_entity_poly.pdbx_seq_one_letter_code
_entity_poly.pdbx_strand_id
1 'polypeptide(L)'
;MNTWTNQMGYPYIQVIRNYSTNIISITQHQFLFDVEAQPSKSPYNYQWYIPFQFKSLSLSSSNIIWFNEKQINITISSNIQSNEWILVNPNLLGFFRTNYDIRNWQMIIEQLKNDHENFTIVERAGLIDDLFTLARA
;
A
#
# COMPACT_ATOMS: atom_id res chain seq x y z
N MET A 1 12.45 -13.92 6.78
CA MET A 1 11.31 -14.81 6.45
C MET A 1 10.47 -15.20 7.65
N ASN A 2 11.01 -15.28 8.88
CA ASN A 2 10.24 -15.72 10.06
C ASN A 2 8.90 -14.98 10.26
N THR A 3 8.86 -13.67 10.05
CA THR A 3 7.62 -12.88 10.15
C THR A 3 6.57 -13.24 9.09
N TRP A 4 6.96 -13.88 7.98
CA TRP A 4 6.04 -14.33 6.94
C TRP A 4 5.61 -15.80 7.10
N THR A 5 6.44 -16.63 7.72
CA THR A 5 6.22 -18.09 7.78
C THR A 5 5.69 -18.58 9.13
N ASN A 6 5.91 -17.83 10.22
CA ASN A 6 5.66 -18.29 11.59
C ASN A 6 4.48 -17.55 12.27
N GLN A 7 3.65 -16.84 11.50
CA GLN A 7 2.39 -16.26 11.95
C GLN A 7 1.36 -16.36 10.83
N MET A 8 0.08 -16.46 11.20
CA MET A 8 -1.01 -16.59 10.23
C MET A 8 -1.35 -15.28 9.53
N GLY A 9 -1.90 -15.37 8.32
CA GLY A 9 -2.41 -14.24 7.56
C GLY A 9 -1.33 -13.42 6.86
N TYR A 10 -1.69 -12.21 6.47
CA TYR A 10 -0.84 -11.27 5.75
C TYR A 10 -1.23 -9.82 6.11
N PRO A 11 -0.36 -8.84 5.84
CA PRO A 11 -0.66 -7.46 6.17
C PRO A 11 -1.50 -6.77 5.09
N TYR A 12 -2.29 -5.78 5.50
CA TYR A 12 -2.64 -4.66 4.63
C TYR A 12 -1.87 -3.42 5.06
N ILE A 13 -1.53 -2.60 4.09
CA ILE A 13 -0.77 -1.37 4.23
C ILE A 13 -1.71 -0.19 4.05
N GLN A 14 -1.80 0.68 5.06
CA GLN A 14 -2.46 1.97 4.96
C GLN A 14 -1.42 3.03 4.56
N VAL A 15 -1.73 3.77 3.50
CA VAL A 15 -0.89 4.85 2.97
C VAL A 15 -1.62 6.17 3.15
N ILE A 16 -1.09 7.03 4.01
CA ILE A 16 -1.62 8.38 4.24
C ILE A 16 -0.60 9.39 3.74
N ARG A 17 -0.97 10.16 2.73
CA ARG A 17 -0.10 11.20 2.20
C ARG A 17 -0.38 12.56 2.82
N ASN A 18 0.68 13.22 3.30
CA ASN A 18 0.69 14.65 3.56
C ASN A 18 1.12 15.40 2.29
N TYR A 19 0.15 16.02 1.63
CA TYR A 19 0.30 16.72 0.36
C TYR A 19 1.05 18.06 0.47
N SER A 20 1.17 18.61 1.68
CA SER A 20 1.86 19.88 1.93
C SER A 20 3.35 19.66 2.21
N THR A 21 3.70 18.55 2.88
CA THR A 21 5.08 18.26 3.28
C THR A 21 5.77 17.21 2.39
N ASN A 22 5.04 16.58 1.46
CA ASN A 22 5.53 15.45 0.67
C ASN A 22 6.07 14.31 1.54
N ILE A 23 5.32 13.99 2.59
CA ILE A 23 5.58 12.84 3.45
C ILE A 23 4.45 11.84 3.26
N ILE A 24 4.79 10.58 3.01
CA ILE A 24 3.85 9.47 3.10
C ILE A 24 4.05 8.74 4.42
N SER A 25 2.95 8.49 5.13
CA SER A 25 2.92 7.62 6.30
C SER A 25 2.42 6.26 5.88
N ILE A 26 3.20 5.22 6.17
CA ILE A 26 2.92 3.84 5.82
C ILE A 26 2.73 3.07 7.11
N THR A 27 1.52 2.56 7.33
CA THR A 27 1.17 1.79 8.52
C THR A 27 0.77 0.38 8.12
N GLN A 28 1.37 -0.63 8.74
CA GLN A 28 1.01 -2.02 8.50
C GLN A 28 -0.02 -2.51 9.53
N HIS A 29 -1.00 -3.26 9.07
CA HIS A 29 -2.03 -3.89 9.91
C HIS A 29 -2.18 -5.35 9.50
N GLN A 30 -2.57 -6.23 10.42
CA GLN A 30 -3.06 -7.55 10.02
C GLN A 30 -4.33 -7.36 9.20
N PHE A 31 -4.39 -8.00 8.04
CA PHE A 31 -5.63 -8.10 7.30
C PHE A 31 -6.51 -9.20 7.90
N LEU A 32 -7.75 -8.84 8.26
CA LEU A 32 -8.81 -9.73 8.73
C LEU A 32 -10.04 -9.44 7.88
N PHE A 33 -10.75 -10.49 7.44
CA PHE A 33 -12.03 -10.35 6.74
C PHE A 33 -13.21 -10.05 7.66
N ASP A 34 -13.05 -10.33 8.94
CA ASP A 34 -14.05 -10.14 9.97
C ASP A 34 -13.47 -9.16 10.99
N VAL A 35 -14.04 -7.96 11.06
CA VAL A 35 -13.61 -6.88 11.97
C VAL A 35 -13.77 -7.28 13.44
N GLU A 36 -14.71 -8.19 13.74
CA GLU A 36 -14.97 -8.66 15.10
C GLU A 36 -14.04 -9.81 15.51
N ALA A 37 -13.31 -10.40 14.55
CA ALA A 37 -12.37 -11.48 14.83
C ALA A 37 -11.23 -10.98 15.70
N GLN A 38 -11.11 -11.55 16.90
CA GLN A 38 -9.97 -11.31 17.77
C GLN A 38 -8.76 -12.08 17.23
N PRO A 39 -7.64 -11.39 16.93
CA PRO A 39 -6.48 -12.05 16.39
C PRO A 39 -5.88 -13.00 17.44
N SER A 40 -5.54 -14.21 17.02
CA SER A 40 -4.87 -15.19 17.89
C SER A 40 -3.51 -14.68 18.37
N LYS A 41 -2.91 -15.27 19.39
CA LYS A 41 -1.57 -14.86 19.84
C LYS A 41 -0.53 -15.09 18.73
N SER A 42 0.09 -14.01 18.24
CA SER A 42 1.22 -14.08 17.30
C SER A 42 2.57 -13.92 18.03
N PRO A 43 3.62 -14.68 17.66
CA PRO A 43 4.98 -14.47 18.17
C PRO A 43 5.61 -13.14 17.70
N TYR A 44 5.04 -12.48 16.69
CA TYR A 44 5.53 -11.21 16.13
C TYR A 44 4.51 -10.07 16.23
N ASN A 45 3.46 -10.23 17.05
CA ASN A 45 2.40 -9.23 17.22
C ASN A 45 1.78 -8.76 15.89
N TYR A 46 1.75 -9.64 14.88
CA TYR A 46 1.29 -9.33 13.53
C TYR A 46 1.98 -8.10 12.91
N GLN A 47 3.30 -8.06 13.07
CA GLN A 47 4.19 -7.19 12.33
C GLN A 47 5.03 -8.03 11.37
N TRP A 48 5.08 -7.60 10.12
CA TRP A 48 5.87 -8.21 9.07
C TRP A 48 7.09 -7.34 8.75
N TYR A 49 8.14 -8.00 8.25
CA TYR A 49 9.26 -7.30 7.64
C TYR A 49 8.98 -7.20 6.15
N ILE A 50 8.48 -6.05 5.73
CA ILE A 50 7.84 -5.86 4.43
C ILE A 50 8.80 -5.10 3.51
N PRO A 51 9.20 -5.69 2.36
CA PRO A 51 9.75 -4.93 1.26
C PRO A 51 8.61 -4.29 0.49
N PHE A 52 8.71 -3.00 0.22
CA PHE A 52 7.80 -2.35 -0.73
C PHE A 52 8.56 -1.36 -1.61
N GLN A 53 7.92 -1.06 -2.73
CA GLN A 53 8.27 0.03 -3.63
C GLN A 53 7.03 0.87 -3.87
N PHE A 54 7.22 2.08 -4.36
CA PHE A 54 6.14 2.90 -4.86
C PHE A 54 6.51 3.51 -6.20
N LYS A 55 5.49 3.84 -7.00
CA LYS A 55 5.63 4.59 -8.24
C LYS A 55 4.62 5.73 -8.29
N SER A 56 4.87 6.71 -9.15
CA SER A 56 3.96 7.80 -9.50
C SER A 56 4.08 8.10 -10.99
N LEU A 57 3.37 9.12 -11.47
CA LEU A 57 3.51 9.59 -12.86
C LEU A 57 4.94 10.08 -13.15
N SER A 58 5.52 10.86 -12.23
CA SER A 58 6.87 11.40 -12.34
C SER A 58 7.99 10.43 -11.91
N LEU A 59 7.65 9.21 -11.46
CA LEU A 59 8.62 8.23 -10.96
C LEU A 59 8.19 6.80 -11.31
N SER A 60 8.89 6.15 -12.25
CA SER A 60 8.56 4.78 -12.69
C SER A 60 8.60 3.74 -11.58
N SER A 61 9.57 3.82 -10.66
CA SER A 61 9.63 3.01 -9.44
C SER A 61 10.66 3.58 -8.46
N SER A 62 10.38 3.49 -7.16
CA SER A 62 11.32 3.80 -6.09
C SER A 62 12.32 2.66 -5.87
N ASN A 63 13.38 2.95 -5.12
CA ASN A 63 14.17 1.89 -4.50
C ASN A 63 13.30 1.05 -3.56
N ILE A 64 13.70 -0.21 -3.35
CA ILE A 64 13.06 -1.08 -2.36
C ILE A 64 13.34 -0.51 -0.97
N ILE A 65 12.28 -0.30 -0.21
CA ILE A 65 12.33 0.14 1.18
C ILE A 65 11.85 -1.03 2.05
N TRP A 66 12.61 -1.33 3.09
CA TRP A 66 12.29 -2.39 4.05
C TRP A 66 11.85 -1.76 5.36
N PHE A 67 10.76 -2.26 5.93
CA PHE A 67 10.33 -1.84 7.27
C PHE A 67 9.70 -2.99 8.06
N ASN A 68 9.95 -2.98 9.37
CA ASN A 68 9.39 -3.92 10.35
C ASN A 68 8.57 -3.20 11.43
N GLU A 69 8.62 -1.88 11.48
CA GLU A 69 7.88 -1.07 12.44
C GLU A 69 6.39 -1.03 12.08
N LYS A 70 5.55 -0.73 13.08
CA LYS A 70 4.10 -0.59 12.87
C LYS A 70 3.78 0.49 11.84
N GLN A 71 4.52 1.59 11.90
CA GLN A 71 4.35 2.76 11.04
C GLN A 71 5.72 3.37 10.75
N ILE A 72 5.92 3.82 9.50
CA ILE A 72 7.07 4.61 9.09
C ILE A 72 6.62 5.85 8.32
N ASN A 73 7.47 6.88 8.30
CA ASN A 73 7.27 8.07 7.49
C ASN A 73 8.38 8.18 6.45
N ILE A 74 8.01 8.48 5.21
CA ILE A 74 8.94 8.55 4.08
C ILE A 74 8.73 9.87 3.37
N THR A 75 9.83 10.60 3.19
CA THR A 75 9.84 11.77 2.33
C THR A 75 9.91 11.31 0.88
N ILE A 76 8.91 11.67 0.09
CA ILE A 76 8.89 11.39 -1.35
C ILE A 76 9.63 12.50 -2.11
N SER A 77 10.11 12.19 -3.32
CA SER A 77 10.82 13.16 -4.17
C SER A 77 9.99 14.43 -4.37
N SER A 78 10.64 15.59 -4.33
CA SER A 78 10.01 16.89 -4.61
C SER A 78 9.42 17.00 -6.01
N ASN A 79 9.82 16.11 -6.93
CA ASN A 79 9.29 16.03 -8.29
C ASN A 79 7.88 15.44 -8.33
N ILE A 80 7.47 14.68 -7.30
CA ILE A 80 6.13 14.09 -7.23
C ILE A 80 5.17 15.16 -6.72
N GLN A 81 4.37 15.70 -7.62
CA GLN A 81 3.46 16.79 -7.30
C GLN A 81 2.28 16.34 -6.44
N SER A 82 1.64 17.28 -5.74
CA SER A 82 0.50 17.00 -4.83
C SER A 82 -0.78 16.57 -5.55
N ASN A 83 -0.83 16.69 -6.88
CA ASN A 83 -1.89 16.23 -7.77
C ASN A 83 -1.50 14.95 -8.55
N GLU A 84 -0.38 14.31 -8.24
CA GLU A 84 -0.04 12.99 -8.76
C GLU A 84 -0.47 11.90 -7.78
N TRP A 85 -0.99 10.79 -8.29
CA TRP A 85 -1.20 9.59 -7.49
C TRP A 85 0.13 8.92 -7.11
N ILE A 86 0.12 8.17 -6.02
CA ILE A 86 1.17 7.22 -5.65
C ILE A 86 0.56 5.83 -5.61
N LEU A 87 1.23 4.87 -6.25
CA LEU A 87 0.92 3.46 -6.19
C LEU A 87 2.01 2.75 -5.40
N VAL A 88 1.66 2.22 -4.22
CA VAL A 88 2.52 1.31 -3.45
C VAL A 88 2.27 -0.11 -3.96
N ASN A 89 3.33 -0.92 -3.96
CA ASN A 89 3.33 -2.28 -4.50
C ASN A 89 3.11 -2.35 -6.03
N PRO A 90 3.89 -1.59 -6.85
CA PRO A 90 3.79 -1.69 -8.31
C PRO A 90 4.00 -3.14 -8.78
N ASN A 91 3.22 -3.55 -9.77
CA ASN A 91 3.17 -4.93 -10.31
C ASN A 91 2.89 -6.04 -9.29
N LEU A 92 2.38 -5.72 -8.09
CA LEU A 92 2.01 -6.70 -7.06
C LEU A 92 3.19 -7.61 -6.65
N LEU A 93 4.39 -7.04 -6.53
CA LEU A 93 5.60 -7.78 -6.16
C LEU A 93 5.61 -8.22 -4.69
N GLY A 94 4.93 -7.48 -3.82
CA GLY A 94 4.80 -7.76 -2.39
C GLY A 94 3.51 -8.50 -2.05
N PHE A 95 3.59 -9.42 -1.09
CA PHE A 95 2.45 -10.18 -0.61
C PHE A 95 1.69 -9.42 0.49
N PHE A 96 1.03 -8.33 0.12
CA PHE A 96 0.22 -7.50 1.01
C PHE A 96 -0.80 -6.69 0.20
N ARG A 97 -1.87 -6.27 0.87
CA ARG A 97 -2.89 -5.38 0.29
C ARG A 97 -2.56 -3.93 0.56
N THR A 98 -3.04 -3.01 -0.26
CA THR A 98 -2.79 -1.58 -0.05
C THR A 98 -4.10 -0.79 -0.01
N ASN A 99 -4.21 0.11 0.96
CA ASN A 99 -5.26 1.10 1.04
C ASN A 99 -4.65 2.51 1.09
N TYR A 100 -5.27 3.45 0.40
CA TYR A 100 -4.80 4.82 0.29
C TYR A 100 -5.78 5.81 0.95
N ASP A 101 -5.30 7.01 1.25
CA ASP A 101 -6.20 8.12 1.60
C ASP A 101 -7.13 8.47 0.44
N ILE A 102 -8.26 9.10 0.77
CA ILE A 102 -9.35 9.39 -0.18
C ILE A 102 -8.85 10.21 -1.38
N ARG A 103 -7.97 11.19 -1.15
CA ARG A 103 -7.45 12.04 -2.23
C ARG A 103 -6.57 11.25 -3.18
N ASN A 104 -5.75 10.33 -2.68
CA ASN A 104 -4.94 9.46 -3.55
C ASN A 104 -5.83 8.49 -4.34
N TRP A 105 -6.86 7.92 -3.72
CA TRP A 105 -7.85 7.10 -4.42
C TRP A 105 -8.57 7.86 -5.54
N GLN A 106 -8.96 9.11 -5.30
CA GLN A 106 -9.57 9.96 -6.33
C GLN A 106 -8.63 10.14 -7.54
N MET A 107 -7.35 10.43 -7.31
CA MET A 107 -6.36 10.56 -8.38
C MET A 107 -6.13 9.24 -9.14
N ILE A 108 -6.11 8.09 -8.44
CA ILE A 108 -6.04 6.77 -9.09
C ILE A 108 -7.28 6.54 -9.97
N ILE A 109 -8.48 6.86 -9.48
CA ILE A 109 -9.74 6.70 -10.22
C ILE A 109 -9.76 7.61 -11.45
N GLU A 110 -9.32 8.86 -11.31
CA GLU A 110 -9.21 9.81 -12.43
C GLU A 110 -8.22 9.32 -13.48
N GLN A 111 -7.04 8.84 -13.06
CA GLN A 111 -6.06 8.24 -13.96
C GLN A 111 -6.67 7.04 -14.72
N LEU A 112 -7.34 6.12 -14.02
CA LEU A 112 -7.98 4.95 -14.65
C LEU A 112 -9.07 5.33 -15.67
N LYS A 113 -9.81 6.42 -15.42
CA LYS A 113 -10.85 6.91 -16.33
C LYS A 113 -10.28 7.60 -17.57
N ASN A 114 -9.21 8.37 -17.40
CA ASN A 114 -8.65 9.20 -18.46
C ASN A 114 -7.62 8.44 -19.31
N ASP A 115 -6.75 7.67 -18.66
CA ASP A 115 -5.73 6.85 -19.31
C ASP A 115 -5.28 5.71 -18.37
N HIS A 116 -5.91 4.55 -18.54
CA HIS A 116 -5.63 3.37 -17.74
C HIS A 116 -4.30 2.69 -18.10
N GLU A 117 -3.64 3.03 -19.22
CA GLU A 117 -2.40 2.37 -19.67
C GLU A 117 -1.17 2.78 -18.86
N ASN A 118 -1.26 3.90 -18.14
CA ASN A 118 -0.28 4.29 -17.12
C ASN A 118 -0.15 3.27 -15.97
N PHE A 119 -1.18 2.43 -15.77
CA PHE A 119 -1.11 1.25 -14.92
C PHE A 119 -0.99 -0.01 -15.79
N THR A 120 -0.12 -0.94 -15.40
CA THR A 120 -0.05 -2.26 -16.05
C THR A 120 -1.34 -3.04 -15.80
N ILE A 121 -1.60 -4.07 -16.62
CA ILE A 121 -2.78 -4.94 -16.44
C ILE A 121 -2.83 -5.51 -15.02
N VAL A 122 -1.68 -5.93 -14.50
CA VAL A 122 -1.52 -6.50 -13.15
C VAL A 122 -1.87 -5.47 -12.09
N GLU A 123 -1.36 -4.25 -12.19
CA GLU A 123 -1.65 -3.17 -11.24
C GLU A 123 -3.13 -2.80 -11.21
N ARG A 124 -3.78 -2.73 -12.37
CA ARG A 124 -5.23 -2.47 -12.43
C ARG A 124 -6.03 -3.58 -11.75
N ALA A 125 -5.69 -4.83 -12.02
CA ALA A 125 -6.34 -5.98 -11.38
C ALA A 125 -6.15 -5.95 -9.86
N GLY A 126 -4.93 -5.64 -9.39
CA GLY A 126 -4.64 -5.54 -7.96
C GLY A 126 -5.37 -4.39 -7.26
N LEU A 127 -5.44 -3.21 -7.88
CA LEU A 127 -6.22 -2.08 -7.35
C LEU A 127 -7.70 -2.45 -7.17
N ILE A 128 -8.28 -3.17 -8.13
CA ILE A 128 -9.67 -3.62 -8.07
C ILE A 128 -9.84 -4.69 -6.98
N ASP A 129 -8.97 -5.70 -6.94
CA ASP A 129 -9.02 -6.77 -5.93
C ASP A 129 -8.87 -6.22 -4.51
N ASP A 130 -7.93 -5.32 -4.29
CA ASP A 130 -7.73 -4.64 -3.00
C ASP A 130 -8.96 -3.82 -2.62
N LEU A 131 -9.50 -3.02 -3.54
CA LEU A 131 -10.67 -2.17 -3.26
C LEU A 131 -11.88 -3.00 -2.83
N PHE A 132 -12.23 -4.05 -3.58
CA PHE A 132 -13.38 -4.91 -3.24
C PHE A 132 -13.14 -5.71 -1.96
N THR A 133 -11.92 -6.19 -1.75
CA THR A 133 -11.58 -6.94 -0.54
C THR A 133 -11.66 -6.06 0.70
N LEU A 134 -11.10 -4.85 0.64
CA LEU A 134 -11.11 -3.89 1.76
C LEU A 134 -12.49 -3.29 2.03
N ALA A 135 -13.34 -3.16 1.01
CA ALA A 135 -14.71 -2.69 1.19
C ALA A 135 -15.63 -3.74 1.83
N ARG A 136 -15.29 -5.03 1.67
CA ARG A 136 -16.03 -6.14 2.27
C ARG A 136 -15.57 -6.44 3.71
N ALA A 137 -14.28 -6.23 3.97
CA ALA A 137 -13.62 -6.53 5.23
C ALA A 137 -14.04 -5.59 6.36
#